data_AF-A0A1S1JB67-F1
#
_entry.id   AF-A0A1S1JB67-F1
#
_cell.length_a   1.000
_cell.length_b   1.000
_cell.length_c   1.000
_cell.angle_alpha   90.00
_cell.angle_beta   90.00
_cell.angle_gamma   90.00
#
_symmetry.space_group_name_H-M   'P 1'
#
loop_
_entity.id
_entity.type
_entity.pdbx_description
1 polymer ?
#
loop_
_entity_poly.entity_id
_entity_poly.type
_entity_poly.pdbx_seq_one_letter_code
_entity_poly.pdbx_strand_id
1 'polypeptide(L)'
;MTIKKLFFLFVLLINSYAHAQEKQIDSVILFLDLKKETTRYSFSKDTSSISFGFYRKKFESKKSRDSITKLYSYRGKKRIQDFEDLKNIKPKYLPEMGKRPNFSLDFWSIGKPTKRIKSIKGIDYINKDRFISNEMNYLSKKIYILHKVKDGSYMIWEVVPVPLE
;
A
#
# COMPACT_ATOMS: atom_id res chain seq x y z
N MET A 1 -11.18 48.35 -36.27
CA MET A 1 -10.98 46.90 -36.05
C MET A 1 -12.31 46.21 -36.34
N THR A 2 -12.41 45.34 -37.34
CA THR A 2 -13.70 44.76 -37.77
C THR A 2 -14.23 43.72 -36.78
N ILE A 3 -15.57 43.58 -36.67
CA ILE A 3 -16.25 42.60 -35.78
C ILE A 3 -15.68 41.18 -35.93
N LYS A 4 -15.27 40.80 -37.14
CA LYS A 4 -14.63 39.50 -37.43
C LYS A 4 -13.29 39.31 -36.67
N LYS A 5 -12.50 40.37 -36.51
CA LYS A 5 -11.23 40.32 -35.74
C LYS A 5 -11.48 40.20 -34.24
N LEU A 6 -12.54 40.83 -33.72
CA LEU A 6 -12.92 40.75 -32.31
C LEU A 6 -13.40 39.33 -31.95
N PHE A 7 -14.19 38.71 -32.84
CA PHE A 7 -14.67 37.34 -32.67
C PHE A 7 -13.51 36.33 -32.64
N PHE A 8 -12.52 36.50 -33.52
CA PHE A 8 -11.35 35.63 -33.57
C PHE A 8 -10.51 35.71 -32.28
N LEU A 9 -10.36 36.92 -31.72
CA LEU A 9 -9.69 37.12 -30.43
C LEU A 9 -10.46 36.46 -29.28
N PHE A 10 -11.80 36.55 -29.31
CA PHE A 10 -12.65 35.95 -28.29
C PHE A 10 -12.56 34.43 -28.29
N VAL A 11 -12.52 33.80 -29.48
CA VAL A 11 -12.33 32.34 -29.62
C VAL A 11 -10.96 31.88 -29.11
N LEU A 12 -9.90 32.65 -29.34
CA LEU A 12 -8.55 32.33 -28.81
C LEU A 12 -8.49 32.42 -27.27
N LEU A 13 -9.21 33.38 -26.67
CA LEU A 13 -9.29 33.54 -25.22
C LEU A 13 -10.08 32.39 -24.56
N ILE A 14 -11.16 31.91 -25.17
CA ILE A 14 -11.96 30.81 -24.60
C ILE A 14 -11.17 29.49 -24.60
N ASN A 15 -10.36 29.24 -25.65
CA ASN A 15 -9.54 28.02 -25.73
C ASN A 15 -8.36 28.00 -24.75
N SER A 16 -7.89 29.17 -24.29
CA SER A 16 -6.78 29.25 -23.33
C SER A 16 -7.19 29.02 -21.88
N TYR A 17 -8.50 29.05 -21.56
CA TYR A 17 -9.02 28.72 -20.22
C TYR A 17 -9.37 27.24 -20.02
N ALA A 18 -9.30 26.40 -21.06
CA ALA A 18 -9.69 24.99 -20.99
C ALA A 18 -8.58 24.02 -20.53
N HIS A 19 -7.46 24.53 -20.01
CA HIS A 19 -6.36 23.72 -19.48
C HIS A 19 -6.14 23.96 -17.98
N ALA A 20 -7.22 23.92 -17.21
CA ALA A 20 -7.11 23.50 -15.81
C ALA A 20 -6.92 21.98 -15.80
N GLN A 21 -5.68 21.51 -16.02
CA GLN A 21 -5.35 20.12 -15.71
C GLN A 21 -5.65 19.91 -14.23
N GLU A 22 -6.72 19.15 -13.96
CA GLU A 22 -7.02 18.65 -12.63
C GLU A 22 -5.75 17.92 -12.16
N LYS A 23 -5.07 18.48 -11.15
CA LYS A 23 -3.83 17.92 -10.64
C LYS A 23 -4.16 16.56 -10.07
N GLN A 24 -3.95 15.51 -10.86
CA GLN A 24 -4.16 14.14 -10.45
C GLN A 24 -3.37 13.97 -9.15
N ILE A 25 -4.07 13.71 -8.05
CA ILE A 25 -3.44 13.54 -6.75
C ILE A 25 -2.68 12.21 -6.84
N ASP A 26 -1.41 12.31 -7.23
CA ASP A 26 -0.44 11.21 -7.33
C ASP A 26 -0.02 10.68 -5.96
N SER A 27 -0.70 11.10 -4.90
CA SER A 27 -0.46 10.66 -3.55
C SER A 27 -1.71 10.11 -2.87
N VAL A 28 -1.47 9.31 -1.85
CA VAL A 28 -2.51 8.77 -0.96
C VAL A 28 -2.02 8.90 0.47
N ILE A 29 -2.90 9.40 1.35
CA ILE A 29 -2.66 9.41 2.79
C ILE A 29 -3.45 8.26 3.39
N LEU A 30 -2.74 7.27 3.93
CA LEU A 30 -3.30 6.16 4.67
C LEU A 30 -3.33 6.51 6.16
N PHE A 31 -4.52 6.66 6.73
CA PHE A 31 -4.68 6.73 8.17
C PHE A 31 -4.58 5.33 8.76
N LEU A 32 -3.65 5.14 9.70
CA LEU A 32 -3.40 3.83 10.31
C LEU A 32 -3.05 3.96 11.81
N ASP A 33 -3.84 3.32 12.66
CA ASP A 33 -3.44 3.01 14.02
C ASP A 33 -2.48 1.81 13.98
N LEU A 34 -1.19 2.12 13.87
CA LEU A 34 -0.14 1.12 13.74
C LEU A 34 -0.16 0.06 14.83
N LYS A 35 -0.66 0.35 16.03
CA LYS A 35 -0.70 -0.63 17.11
C LYS A 35 -1.78 -1.69 16.94
N LYS A 36 -2.88 -1.32 16.30
CA LYS A 36 -4.07 -2.16 16.17
C LYS A 36 -4.20 -2.80 14.80
N GLU A 37 -3.75 -2.08 13.77
CA GLU A 37 -4.06 -2.42 12.38
C GLU A 37 -2.90 -3.08 11.64
N THR A 38 -1.73 -3.20 12.26
CA THR A 38 -0.53 -3.81 11.66
C THR A 38 -0.22 -5.16 12.29
N THR A 39 0.44 -6.02 11.50
CA THR A 39 0.99 -7.29 11.96
C THR A 39 2.34 -7.09 12.64
N ARG A 40 3.07 -6.06 12.19
CA ARG A 40 4.33 -5.61 12.74
C ARG A 40 4.41 -4.10 12.54
N TYR A 41 4.97 -3.41 13.51
CA TYR A 41 5.39 -2.03 13.36
C TYR A 41 6.61 -1.76 14.23
N SER A 42 7.44 -0.82 13.81
CA SER A 42 8.56 -0.32 14.60
C SER A 42 8.82 1.15 14.28
N PHE A 43 9.30 1.86 15.29
CA PHE A 43 9.82 3.22 15.16
C PHE A 43 11.28 3.21 15.60
N SER A 44 12.13 3.97 14.93
CA SER A 44 13.45 4.28 15.47
C SER A 44 13.32 5.08 16.77
N LYS A 45 14.31 5.00 17.66
CA LYS A 45 14.30 5.69 18.96
C LYS A 45 14.13 7.20 18.83
N ASP A 46 14.70 7.77 17.78
CA ASP A 46 14.65 9.19 17.42
C ASP A 46 13.45 9.55 16.51
N THR A 47 12.57 8.58 16.22
CA THR A 47 11.38 8.71 15.36
C THR A 47 11.67 9.10 13.91
N SER A 48 12.93 9.05 13.50
CA SER A 48 13.38 9.32 12.12
C SER A 48 13.16 8.16 11.16
N SER A 49 12.63 7.02 11.60
CA SER A 49 12.32 5.92 10.71
C SER A 49 11.12 5.15 11.24
N ILE A 50 10.35 4.61 10.30
CA ILE A 50 9.19 3.79 10.59
C ILE A 50 9.16 2.61 9.64
N SER A 51 8.82 1.43 10.15
CA SER A 51 8.47 0.28 9.32
C SER A 51 7.21 -0.36 9.87
N PHE A 52 6.36 -0.86 8.99
CA PHE A 52 5.15 -1.56 9.38
C PHE A 52 4.68 -2.49 8.27
N GLY A 53 3.80 -3.42 8.62
CA GLY A 53 3.12 -4.24 7.63
C GLY A 53 1.74 -4.66 8.07
N PHE A 54 0.88 -4.96 7.12
CA PHE A 54 -0.45 -5.52 7.37
C PHE A 54 -0.76 -6.64 6.37
N TYR A 55 -1.64 -7.56 6.75
CA TYR A 55 -2.01 -8.66 5.87
C TYR A 55 -2.78 -8.16 4.64
N ARG A 56 -2.53 -8.78 3.49
CA ARG A 56 -3.37 -8.61 2.30
C ARG A 56 -4.75 -9.23 2.55
N LYS A 57 -5.78 -8.77 1.84
CA LYS A 57 -7.19 -9.21 1.99
C LYS A 57 -7.39 -10.73 2.14
N LYS A 58 -6.65 -11.54 1.38
CA LYS A 58 -6.78 -13.00 1.39
C LYS A 58 -6.10 -13.69 2.59
N PHE A 59 -5.29 -12.95 3.36
CA PHE A 59 -4.38 -13.49 4.37
C PHE A 59 -4.58 -12.91 5.78
N GLU A 60 -5.70 -12.23 6.02
CA GLU A 60 -6.02 -11.61 7.31
C GLU A 60 -6.18 -12.65 8.44
N SER A 61 -6.78 -13.81 8.12
CA SER A 61 -7.00 -14.89 9.10
C SER A 61 -5.83 -15.86 9.19
N LYS A 62 -5.55 -16.37 10.40
CA LYS A 62 -4.56 -17.44 10.59
C LYS A 62 -4.92 -18.68 9.76
N LYS A 63 -6.20 -19.04 9.69
CA LYS A 63 -6.68 -20.19 8.92
C LYS A 63 -6.35 -20.06 7.43
N SER A 64 -6.53 -18.89 6.83
CA SER A 64 -6.19 -18.68 5.40
C SER A 64 -4.68 -18.76 5.18
N ARG A 65 -3.86 -18.17 6.06
CA ARG A 65 -2.39 -18.30 6.01
C ARG A 65 -1.94 -19.75 6.17
N ASP A 66 -2.45 -20.46 7.17
CA ASP A 66 -2.09 -21.85 7.43
C ASP A 66 -2.49 -22.77 6.28
N SER A 67 -3.63 -22.50 5.61
CA SER A 67 -4.07 -23.29 4.45
C SER A 67 -3.09 -23.21 3.27
N ILE A 68 -2.50 -22.03 3.04
CA ILE A 68 -1.49 -21.84 2.02
C ILE A 68 -0.14 -22.40 2.48
N THR A 69 0.28 -22.10 3.72
CA THR A 69 1.53 -22.64 4.27
C THR A 69 1.52 -24.17 4.31
N LYS A 70 0.37 -24.84 4.47
CA LYS A 70 0.23 -26.30 4.35
C LYS A 70 0.69 -26.84 2.99
N LEU A 71 0.40 -26.14 1.89
CA LEU A 71 0.89 -26.51 0.56
C LEU A 71 2.43 -26.46 0.48
N TYR A 72 3.06 -25.50 1.15
CA TYR A 72 4.53 -25.36 1.18
C TYR A 72 5.21 -26.24 2.25
N SER A 73 4.52 -26.48 3.37
CA SER A 73 4.99 -27.28 4.51
C SER A 73 4.72 -28.78 4.36
N TYR A 74 4.14 -29.22 3.24
CA TYR A 74 4.25 -30.62 2.80
C TYR A 74 5.71 -31.03 2.56
N ARG A 75 6.67 -30.09 2.60
CA ARG A 75 8.11 -30.35 2.74
C ARG A 75 8.58 -30.64 4.18
N GLY A 76 7.74 -30.52 5.20
CA GLY A 76 8.15 -30.38 6.61
C GLY A 76 7.58 -31.38 7.62
N LYS A 77 6.64 -32.27 7.27
CA LYS A 77 6.23 -33.40 8.15
C LYS A 77 6.41 -34.79 7.53
N LYS A 78 6.43 -34.87 6.20
CA LYS A 78 7.25 -35.84 5.47
C LYS A 78 8.15 -34.98 4.61
N ARG A 79 9.47 -35.10 4.72
CA ARG A 79 10.32 -34.76 3.56
C ARG A 79 9.73 -35.57 2.41
N ILE A 80 9.55 -34.99 1.23
CA ILE A 80 9.42 -35.82 0.02
C ILE A 80 10.69 -36.67 0.02
N GLN A 81 10.56 -37.93 0.44
CA GLN A 81 11.69 -38.84 0.55
C GLN A 81 11.91 -39.49 -0.81
N ASP A 82 10.82 -39.76 -1.55
CA ASP A 82 10.86 -40.49 -2.82
C ASP A 82 9.97 -39.86 -3.92
N PHE A 83 10.29 -40.19 -5.18
CA PHE A 83 9.59 -39.73 -6.39
C PHE A 83 8.10 -40.11 -6.45
N GLU A 84 7.65 -41.10 -5.67
CA GLU A 84 6.25 -41.56 -5.68
C GLU A 84 5.28 -40.57 -5.02
N ASP A 85 5.72 -39.83 -4.00
CA ASP A 85 4.89 -38.80 -3.35
C ASP A 85 4.55 -37.65 -4.32
N LEU A 86 5.40 -37.42 -5.32
CA LEU A 86 5.18 -36.42 -6.38
C LEU A 86 4.17 -36.88 -7.43
N LYS A 87 4.05 -38.19 -7.69
CA LYS A 87 3.11 -38.75 -8.69
C LYS A 87 1.64 -38.53 -8.31
N ASN A 88 1.34 -38.39 -7.02
CA ASN A 88 -0.03 -38.26 -6.50
C ASN A 88 -0.49 -36.80 -6.36
N ILE A 89 0.40 -35.81 -6.54
CA ILE A 89 0.05 -34.39 -6.45
C ILE A 89 -0.37 -33.90 -7.83
N LYS A 90 -1.63 -33.46 -7.97
CA LYS A 90 -2.08 -32.85 -9.24
C LYS A 90 -1.27 -31.56 -9.49
N PRO A 91 -0.75 -31.34 -10.72
CA PRO A 91 0.14 -30.21 -11.04
C PRO A 91 -0.40 -28.85 -10.62
N LYS A 92 -1.72 -28.65 -10.67
CA LYS A 92 -2.40 -27.42 -10.25
C LYS A 92 -2.26 -27.06 -8.76
N TYR A 93 -1.79 -27.98 -7.93
CA TYR A 93 -1.58 -27.79 -6.50
C TYR A 93 -0.10 -27.68 -6.11
N LEU A 94 0.82 -27.81 -7.07
CA LEU A 94 2.23 -27.54 -6.83
C LEU A 94 2.43 -26.02 -6.81
N PRO A 95 3.03 -25.44 -5.76
CA PRO A 95 3.41 -24.04 -5.80
C PRO A 95 4.48 -23.83 -6.87
N GLU A 96 4.45 -22.68 -7.55
CA GLU A 96 5.54 -22.27 -8.45
C GLU A 96 6.87 -22.35 -7.68
N MET A 97 7.82 -23.13 -8.22
CA MET A 97 9.13 -23.27 -7.59
C MET A 97 9.77 -21.90 -7.41
N GLY A 98 10.18 -21.60 -6.17
CA GLY A 98 10.88 -20.36 -5.81
C GLY A 98 9.99 -19.25 -5.26
N LYS A 99 8.66 -19.26 -5.46
CA LYS A 99 7.79 -18.19 -4.96
C LYS A 99 7.11 -18.56 -3.65
N ARG A 100 7.58 -17.97 -2.54
CA ARG A 100 6.85 -18.01 -1.27
C ARG A 100 5.62 -17.11 -1.36
N PRO A 101 4.51 -17.50 -0.73
CA PRO A 101 3.31 -16.70 -0.73
C PRO A 101 3.58 -15.44 0.10
N ASN A 102 3.41 -14.27 -0.51
CA ASN A 102 3.50 -13.03 0.24
C ASN A 102 2.19 -12.76 0.98
N PHE A 103 2.24 -12.85 2.31
CA PHE A 103 1.06 -12.65 3.15
C PHE A 103 0.80 -11.18 3.51
N SER A 104 1.84 -10.33 3.48
CA SER A 104 1.78 -8.96 3.97
C SER A 104 2.12 -7.92 2.90
N LEU A 105 1.65 -6.71 3.14
CA LEU A 105 2.18 -5.50 2.53
C LEU A 105 3.04 -4.84 3.58
N ASP A 106 4.31 -4.63 3.25
CA ASP A 106 5.29 -4.07 4.15
C ASP A 106 5.77 -2.73 3.61
N PHE A 107 5.96 -1.80 4.52
CA PHE A 107 6.31 -0.43 4.22
C PHE A 107 7.43 0.02 5.14
N TRP A 108 8.27 0.91 4.62
CA TRP A 108 9.32 1.54 5.40
C TRP A 108 9.52 2.99 4.99
N SER A 109 10.09 3.76 5.90
CA SER A 109 10.53 5.13 5.67
C SER A 109 11.81 5.37 6.44
N ILE A 110 12.79 5.98 5.77
CA ILE A 110 13.96 6.58 6.39
C ILE A 110 13.82 8.10 6.27
N GLY A 111 13.95 8.80 7.38
CA GLY A 111 13.76 10.23 7.49
C GLY A 111 12.70 10.62 8.51
N LYS A 112 12.88 11.81 9.09
CA LYS A 112 11.91 12.40 10.01
C LYS A 112 10.52 12.50 9.35
N PRO A 113 9.43 12.46 10.14
CA PRO A 113 8.10 12.66 9.60
C PRO A 113 8.04 13.99 8.84
N THR A 114 7.43 13.95 7.66
CA THR A 114 7.25 15.12 6.78
C THR A 114 6.49 16.24 7.48
N LYS A 115 5.52 15.89 8.33
CA LYS A 115 4.71 16.83 9.10
C LYS A 115 4.31 16.25 10.45
N ARG A 116 4.14 17.13 11.43
CA ARG A 116 3.41 16.88 12.68
C ARG A 116 2.27 17.86 12.81
N ILE A 117 1.05 17.37 13.03
CA ILE A 117 -0.19 18.16 13.02
C ILE A 117 -1.03 17.86 14.26
N LYS A 118 -1.83 18.83 14.70
CA LYS A 118 -2.72 18.66 15.88
C LYS A 118 -4.10 18.06 15.53
N SER A 119 -4.53 18.18 14.27
CA SER A 119 -5.85 17.75 13.82
C SER A 119 -5.77 17.23 12.39
N ILE A 120 -6.64 16.28 12.06
CA ILE A 120 -6.81 15.70 10.72
C ILE A 120 -7.97 16.35 9.94
N LYS A 121 -8.62 17.37 10.51
CA LYS A 121 -9.72 18.09 9.85
C LYS A 121 -9.23 18.73 8.55
N GLY A 122 -9.90 18.43 7.43
CA GLY A 122 -9.55 18.92 6.11
C GLY A 122 -8.42 18.14 5.41
N ILE A 123 -7.95 17.04 5.98
CA ILE A 123 -7.04 16.10 5.31
C ILE A 123 -7.87 15.01 4.65
N ASP A 124 -7.72 14.85 3.35
CA ASP A 124 -8.24 13.68 2.64
C ASP A 124 -7.34 12.48 2.91
N TYR A 125 -7.89 11.46 3.54
CA TYR A 125 -7.19 10.22 3.86
C TYR A 125 -8.12 9.04 3.64
N ILE A 126 -7.52 7.86 3.45
CA ILE A 126 -8.22 6.60 3.39
C ILE A 126 -7.84 5.71 4.58
N ASN A 127 -8.70 4.75 4.90
CA ASN A 127 -8.39 3.71 5.88
C ASN A 127 -7.73 2.49 5.22
N LYS A 128 -7.25 1.58 6.05
CA LYS A 128 -6.64 0.31 5.63
C LYS A 128 -7.54 -0.50 4.69
N ASP A 129 -8.83 -0.64 4.99
CA ASP A 129 -9.73 -1.52 4.23
C ASP A 129 -9.97 -0.99 2.81
N ARG A 130 -10.10 0.34 2.66
CA ARG A 130 -10.19 1.01 1.35
C ARG A 130 -8.88 0.85 0.58
N PHE A 131 -7.73 0.99 1.25
CA PHE A 131 -6.42 0.77 0.65
C PHE A 131 -6.29 -0.67 0.12
N ILE A 132 -6.55 -1.67 0.96
CA ILE A 132 -6.46 -3.09 0.60
C ILE A 132 -7.40 -3.45 -0.56
N SER A 133 -8.61 -2.87 -0.58
CA SER A 133 -9.59 -3.17 -1.63
C SER A 133 -9.20 -2.63 -3.01
N ASN A 134 -8.30 -1.63 -3.08
CA ASN A 134 -7.79 -1.06 -4.33
C ASN A 134 -6.25 -1.03 -4.33
N GLU A 135 -5.63 -2.07 -3.78
CA GLU A 135 -4.20 -2.14 -3.49
C GLU A 135 -3.32 -1.70 -4.66
N MET A 136 -3.54 -2.26 -5.85
CA MET A 136 -2.74 -1.98 -7.05
C MET A 136 -2.79 -0.51 -7.49
N ASN A 137 -3.94 0.15 -7.33
CA ASN A 137 -4.12 1.57 -7.66
C ASN A 137 -3.37 2.48 -6.68
N TYR A 138 -3.28 2.07 -5.41
CA TYR A 138 -2.56 2.87 -4.41
C TYR A 138 -1.06 2.60 -4.38
N LEU A 139 -0.63 1.37 -4.70
CA LEU A 139 0.79 1.03 -4.81
C LEU A 139 1.51 1.75 -5.97
N SER A 140 0.78 2.20 -6.99
CA SER A 140 1.35 3.04 -8.06
C SER A 140 1.46 4.52 -7.69
N LYS A 141 1.01 4.92 -6.49
CA LYS A 141 1.03 6.31 -6.02
C LYS A 141 2.09 6.52 -4.95
N LYS A 142 2.35 7.78 -4.65
CA LYS A 142 3.15 8.20 -3.50
C LYS A 142 2.36 7.98 -2.21
N ILE A 143 2.86 7.13 -1.31
CA ILE A 143 2.13 6.72 -0.12
C ILE A 143 2.63 7.51 1.09
N TYR A 144 1.69 8.06 1.84
CA TYR A 144 1.94 8.66 3.14
C TYR A 144 1.18 7.90 4.22
N ILE A 145 1.82 7.68 5.36
CA ILE A 145 1.19 7.11 6.55
C ILE A 145 0.90 8.22 7.55
N LEU A 146 -0.36 8.35 7.95
CA LEU A 146 -0.84 9.27 8.97
C LEU A 146 -1.13 8.45 10.24
N HIS A 147 -0.32 8.66 11.27
CA HIS A 147 -0.43 7.93 12.54
C HIS A 147 -0.62 8.88 13.72
N LYS A 148 -1.53 8.52 14.63
CA LYS A 148 -1.77 9.26 15.88
C LYS A 148 -0.75 8.85 16.95
N VAL A 149 0.07 9.79 17.39
CA VAL A 149 1.05 9.57 18.46
C VAL A 149 0.43 9.77 19.85
N LYS A 150 1.15 9.33 20.90
CA LYS A 150 0.63 9.26 22.28
C LYS A 150 0.14 10.60 22.85
N ASP A 151 0.74 11.70 22.45
CA ASP A 151 0.38 13.05 22.91
C ASP A 151 -0.88 13.61 22.22
N GLY A 152 -1.55 12.81 21.38
CA GLY A 152 -2.77 13.18 20.68
C GLY A 152 -2.53 13.88 19.33
N SER A 153 -1.28 14.25 19.01
CA SER A 153 -0.92 14.77 17.69
C SER A 153 -0.82 13.64 16.65
N TYR A 154 -0.68 14.02 15.38
CA TYR A 154 -0.49 13.10 14.27
C TYR A 154 0.81 13.40 13.55
N MET A 155 1.48 12.34 13.11
CA MET A 155 2.69 12.42 12.31
C MET A 155 2.44 11.79 10.94
N ILE A 156 3.04 12.39 9.91
CA ILE A 156 2.93 11.94 8.52
C ILE A 156 4.30 11.54 8.01
N TRP A 157 4.48 10.29 7.62
CA TRP A 157 5.69 9.85 6.91
C TRP A 157 5.36 9.52 5.46
N GLU A 158 6.26 9.87 4.58
CA GLU A 158 6.31 9.28 3.24
C GLU A 158 6.91 7.87 3.35
N VAL A 159 6.25 6.89 2.78
CA VAL A 159 6.66 5.48 2.92
C VAL A 159 6.80 4.83 1.55
N VAL A 160 7.71 3.86 1.48
CA VAL A 160 7.95 3.07 0.28
C VAL A 160 7.52 1.62 0.57
N PRO A 161 6.75 0.98 -0.34
CA PRO A 161 6.47 -0.44 -0.21
C PRO A 161 7.77 -1.24 -0.36
N VAL A 162 8.00 -2.21 0.51
CA VAL A 162 9.12 -3.15 0.38
C VAL A 162 8.84 -4.04 -0.84
N PRO A 163 9.74 -4.08 -1.85
CA PRO A 163 9.55 -4.93 -3.02
C PRO A 163 9.50 -6.40 -2.62
N LEU A 164 8.75 -7.16 -3.41
CA LEU A 164 8.57 -8.59 -3.19
C LEU A 164 9.78 -9.35 -3.73
N GLU A 165 10.38 -10.20 -2.90
CA GLU A 165 11.31 -11.26 -3.33
C GLU A 165 10.56 -12.47 -3.89
#